data_AF-A0A259K164-F1
#
_entry.id   AF-A0A259K164-F1
#
_cell.length_a   1.000
_cell.length_b   1.000
_cell.length_c   1.000
_cell.angle_alpha   90.00
_cell.angle_beta   90.00
_cell.angle_gamma   90.00
#
_symmetry.space_group_name_H-M   'P 1'
#
loop_
_entity.id
_entity.type
_entity.pdbx_description
1 polymer ?
#
loop_
_entity_poly.entity_id
_entity_poly.type
_entity_poly.pdbx_seq_one_letter_code
_entity_poly.pdbx_strand_id
1 'polypeptide(L)'
;MKIRITLALTMGALAALLVPLTALAQGCPGRPSALGTARVMEVPAGVRVGTKSFPQTLALKPKEVVLTFDDGPWPKTTAAVLDALKAQCVRAT
;
A
#
# COMPACT_ATOMS: atom_id res chain seq x y z
N MET A 1 44.34 48.10 -22.34
CA MET A 1 43.35 47.61 -23.31
C MET A 1 42.38 46.69 -22.57
N LYS A 2 41.11 47.07 -22.41
CA LYS A 2 40.09 46.33 -21.63
C LYS A 2 39.51 45.21 -22.48
N ILE A 3 39.59 43.95 -22.04
CA ILE A 3 38.80 42.77 -22.50
C ILE A 3 39.06 41.65 -21.46
N ARG A 4 38.16 40.81 -20.96
CA ARG A 4 36.68 40.68 -20.96
C ARG A 4 36.33 39.61 -19.89
N ILE A 5 35.24 39.85 -19.16
CA ILE A 5 34.17 38.89 -18.79
C ILE A 5 34.56 37.72 -17.85
N THR A 6 34.30 37.99 -16.57
CA THR A 6 33.68 37.14 -15.54
C THR A 6 33.44 35.66 -15.89
N LEU A 7 34.24 34.75 -15.32
CA LEU A 7 33.89 33.32 -15.26
C LEU A 7 32.98 33.12 -14.04
N ALA A 8 31.68 33.31 -14.27
CA ALA A 8 30.64 33.12 -13.27
C ALA A 8 30.45 31.62 -12.97
N LEU A 9 30.71 31.25 -11.72
CA LEU A 9 29.85 30.44 -10.85
C LEU A 9 29.00 29.36 -11.55
N THR A 10 29.57 28.20 -11.85
CA THR A 10 28.78 26.98 -12.11
C THR A 10 28.58 26.22 -10.80
N MET A 11 27.81 26.81 -9.89
CA MET A 11 27.30 26.16 -8.68
C MET A 11 25.79 26.32 -8.71
N GLY A 12 25.08 25.38 -9.32
CA GLY A 12 23.64 25.51 -9.51
C GLY A 12 23.00 24.30 -10.15
N ALA A 13 22.22 23.60 -9.32
CA ALA A 13 21.14 22.70 -9.69
C ALA A 13 21.50 21.29 -10.20
N LEU A 14 22.06 20.46 -9.31
CA LEU A 14 21.80 19.02 -9.33
C LEU A 14 20.85 18.66 -8.17
N ALA A 15 19.64 19.21 -8.21
CA ALA A 15 18.57 18.93 -7.26
C ALA A 15 17.30 18.55 -8.04
N ALA A 16 17.38 17.49 -8.84
CA ALA A 16 16.22 16.93 -9.50
C ALA A 16 16.19 15.43 -9.22
N LEU A 17 15.01 14.96 -8.76
CA LEU A 17 14.55 13.56 -8.74
C LEU A 17 14.81 12.77 -7.45
N LEU A 18 14.33 13.30 -6.33
CA LEU A 18 13.83 12.45 -5.23
C LEU A 18 12.32 12.68 -5.08
N VAL A 19 11.54 12.30 -6.11
CA VAL A 19 10.09 12.19 -5.95
C VAL A 19 9.85 10.85 -5.25
N PRO A 20 9.30 10.83 -4.01
CA PRO A 20 8.96 9.58 -3.38
C PRO A 20 7.86 8.93 -4.21
N LEU A 21 8.13 7.73 -4.72
CA LEU A 21 7.13 6.92 -5.42
C LEU A 21 6.13 6.42 -4.35
N THR A 22 5.13 7.25 -4.07
CA THR A 22 4.00 6.80 -3.25
C THR A 22 3.27 5.74 -4.06
N ALA A 23 3.31 4.49 -3.57
CA ALA A 23 2.49 3.43 -4.11
C ALA A 23 1.02 3.82 -3.89
N LEU A 24 0.43 4.45 -4.92
CA LEU A 24 -1.00 4.67 -4.96
C LEU A 24 -1.66 3.30 -5.06
N ALA A 25 -2.67 3.04 -4.23
CA ALA A 25 -3.54 1.89 -4.40
C ALA A 25 -3.94 1.86 -5.89
N GLN A 26 -3.70 0.75 -6.58
CA GLN A 26 -4.13 0.63 -7.97
C GLN A 26 -5.63 0.90 -8.01
N GLY A 27 -6.03 1.97 -8.69
CA GLY A 27 -7.43 2.36 -8.76
C GLY A 27 -8.28 1.19 -9.27
N CYS A 28 -9.45 0.97 -8.68
CA CYS A 28 -10.34 -0.10 -9.10
C CYS A 28 -11.05 0.33 -10.41
N PRO A 29 -10.79 -0.32 -11.55
CA PRO A 29 -11.32 0.14 -12.84
C PRO A 29 -12.85 0.23 -12.82
N GLY A 30 -13.39 1.39 -13.21
CA GLY A 30 -14.82 1.66 -13.20
C GLY A 30 -15.46 1.81 -11.81
N ARG A 31 -14.67 1.82 -10.73
CA ARG A 31 -15.18 1.88 -9.34
C ARG A 31 -14.35 2.86 -8.49
N PRO A 32 -14.55 4.19 -8.65
CA PRO A 32 -13.75 5.20 -7.96
C PRO A 32 -13.92 5.21 -6.44
N SER A 33 -15.03 4.65 -5.93
CA SER A 33 -15.32 4.56 -4.49
C SER A 33 -14.93 3.21 -3.88
N ALA A 34 -14.27 2.32 -4.62
CA ALA A 34 -13.79 1.06 -4.08
C ALA A 34 -12.69 1.29 -3.04
N LEU A 35 -12.60 0.41 -2.04
CA LEU A 35 -11.62 0.54 -0.96
C LEU A 35 -10.17 0.46 -1.45
N GLY A 36 -9.86 -0.53 -2.30
CA GLY A 36 -8.49 -0.80 -2.75
C GLY A 36 -7.57 -1.36 -1.66
N THR A 37 -6.49 -2.01 -2.06
CA THR A 37 -5.41 -2.42 -1.14
C THR A 37 -4.43 -1.28 -0.92
N ALA A 38 -4.26 -0.85 0.34
CA ALA A 38 -3.32 0.22 0.70
C ALA A 38 -1.85 -0.16 0.46
N ARG A 39 -1.47 -1.40 0.83
CA ARG A 39 -0.14 -1.98 0.61
C ARG A 39 -0.15 -3.49 0.89
N VAL A 40 0.93 -4.16 0.49
CA VAL A 40 1.22 -5.55 0.85
C VAL A 40 2.30 -5.56 1.93
N MET A 41 2.22 -6.51 2.86
CA MET A 41 3.22 -6.77 3.91
C MET A 41 3.52 -8.25 3.95
N GLU A 42 4.80 -8.61 4.09
CA GLU A 42 5.19 -9.99 4.39
C GLU A 42 5.02 -10.27 5.89
N VAL A 43 4.41 -11.41 6.20
CA VAL A 43 4.22 -11.88 7.58
C VAL A 43 5.03 -13.16 7.76
N PRO A 44 5.95 -13.22 8.74
CA PRO A 44 6.72 -14.44 8.98
C PRO A 44 5.81 -15.62 9.37
N ALA A 45 6.21 -16.83 8.99
CA ALA A 45 5.49 -18.03 9.36
C ALA A 45 5.42 -18.20 10.90
N GLY A 46 4.31 -18.73 11.40
CA GLY A 46 4.11 -19.02 12.82
C GLY A 46 3.79 -17.79 13.71
N VAL A 47 3.76 -16.58 13.13
CA VAL A 47 3.34 -15.39 13.88
C VAL A 47 1.81 -15.43 14.07
N ARG A 48 1.37 -15.21 15.32
CA ARG A 48 -0.05 -15.07 15.66
C ARG A 48 -0.35 -13.60 15.89
N VAL A 49 -1.24 -13.04 15.09
CA VAL A 49 -1.56 -11.61 15.10
C VAL A 49 -3.04 -11.38 15.32
N GLY A 50 -3.37 -10.27 15.97
CA GLY A 50 -4.74 -9.83 16.18
C GLY A 50 -4.98 -9.47 17.64
N THR A 51 -5.68 -8.37 17.87
CA THR A 51 -5.82 -7.77 19.21
C THR A 51 -6.83 -8.47 20.11
N LYS A 52 -7.62 -9.41 19.56
CA LYS A 52 -8.62 -10.16 20.32
C LYS A 52 -8.03 -11.38 21.04
N SER A 53 -7.21 -12.16 20.33
CA SER A 53 -6.74 -13.47 20.81
C SER A 53 -5.24 -13.49 21.11
N PHE A 54 -4.48 -12.51 20.62
CA PHE A 54 -3.02 -12.49 20.72
C PHE A 54 -2.52 -11.14 21.25
N PRO A 55 -1.39 -11.13 21.98
CA PRO A 55 -0.81 -9.91 22.52
C PRO A 55 -0.12 -9.04 21.46
N GLN A 56 0.07 -9.57 20.24
CA GLN A 56 0.81 -8.92 19.16
C GLN A 56 -0.14 -8.57 18.00
N THR A 57 0.18 -7.48 17.31
CA THR A 57 -0.46 -7.09 16.06
C THR A 57 0.60 -6.73 15.02
N LEU A 58 0.16 -6.58 13.77
CA LEU A 58 1.01 -6.12 12.68
C LEU A 58 1.32 -4.62 12.83
N ALA A 59 2.42 -4.18 12.23
CA ALA A 59 2.77 -2.76 12.15
C ALA A 59 1.86 -2.03 11.14
N LEU A 60 0.60 -1.82 11.52
CA LEU A 60 -0.42 -1.12 10.74
C LEU A 60 -0.23 0.40 10.86
N LYS A 61 -0.34 1.12 9.74
CA LYS A 61 -0.44 2.59 9.75
C LYS A 61 -1.83 3.00 10.26
N PRO A 62 -2.03 4.27 10.67
CA PRO A 62 -3.35 4.75 11.09
C PRO A 62 -4.43 4.41 10.06
N LYS A 63 -5.53 3.81 10.54
CA LYS A 63 -6.70 3.39 9.75
C LYS A 63 -6.45 2.26 8.73
N GLU A 64 -5.30 1.59 8.75
CA GLU A 64 -5.13 0.32 8.04
C GLU A 64 -5.85 -0.80 8.80
N VAL A 65 -6.44 -1.73 8.05
CA VAL A 65 -7.04 -2.96 8.55
C VAL A 65 -6.58 -4.13 7.67
N VAL A 66 -6.50 -5.32 8.26
CA VAL A 66 -6.23 -6.57 7.54
C VAL A 66 -7.44 -7.48 7.73
N LEU A 67 -7.93 -8.04 6.61
CA LEU A 67 -9.01 -9.01 6.60
C LEU A 67 -8.41 -10.42 6.52
N THR A 68 -8.76 -11.27 7.48
CA THR A 68 -8.42 -12.70 7.48
C THR A 68 -9.68 -13.54 7.59
N PHE A 69 -9.77 -14.64 6.85
CA PHE A 69 -10.92 -15.54 6.87
C PHE A 69 -10.48 -16.96 7.23
N ASP A 70 -10.81 -17.38 8.45
CA ASP A 70 -10.49 -18.72 8.95
C ASP A 70 -11.61 -19.73 8.59
N ASP A 71 -11.28 -21.02 8.70
CA ASP A 71 -12.22 -22.16 8.65
C ASP A 71 -12.96 -22.41 7.32
N GLY A 72 -12.64 -21.67 6.25
CA GLY A 72 -13.21 -21.88 4.92
C GLY A 72 -12.61 -23.08 4.14
N PRO A 73 -13.15 -23.38 2.95
CA PRO A 73 -14.27 -22.72 2.28
C PRO A 73 -15.63 -23.25 2.73
N TRP A 74 -16.58 -22.34 2.93
CA TRP A 74 -17.98 -22.65 3.25
C TRP A 74 -18.85 -22.54 1.98
N PRO A 75 -19.59 -23.60 1.60
CA PRO A 75 -20.24 -23.69 0.28
C PRO A 75 -21.29 -22.60 0.04
N LYS A 76 -21.87 -22.02 1.10
CA LYS A 76 -22.91 -20.99 1.00
C LYS A 76 -22.38 -19.56 0.99
N THR A 77 -21.16 -19.30 1.46
CA THR A 77 -20.71 -17.93 1.77
C THR A 77 -19.37 -17.57 1.15
N THR A 78 -18.45 -18.52 0.94
CA THR A 78 -17.11 -18.20 0.42
C THR A 78 -17.17 -17.52 -0.95
N ALA A 79 -18.06 -17.95 -1.84
CA ALA A 79 -18.23 -17.30 -3.15
C ALA A 79 -18.63 -15.82 -3.00
N ALA A 80 -19.60 -15.51 -2.14
CA ALA A 80 -20.04 -14.13 -1.89
C ALA A 80 -18.93 -13.26 -1.26
N VAL A 81 -18.11 -13.83 -0.38
CA VAL A 81 -16.94 -13.14 0.18
C VAL A 81 -15.93 -12.79 -0.92
N LEU A 82 -15.59 -13.75 -1.79
CA LEU A 82 -14.65 -13.53 -2.90
C LEU A 82 -15.18 -12.48 -3.88
N ASP A 83 -16.47 -12.51 -4.20
CA ASP A 83 -17.12 -11.50 -5.04
C ASP A 83 -17.04 -10.10 -4.41
N ALA A 84 -17.27 -9.99 -3.09
CA ALA A 84 -17.15 -8.73 -2.36
C ALA A 84 -15.70 -8.20 -2.35
N LEU A 85 -14.70 -9.05 -2.12
CA LEU A 85 -13.28 -8.66 -2.16
C LEU A 85 -12.88 -8.16 -3.56
N LYS A 86 -13.28 -8.89 -4.62
CA LYS A 86 -13.06 -8.49 -6.01
C LYS A 86 -13.76 -7.17 -6.33
N ALA A 87 -14.99 -7.00 -5.84
CA ALA A 87 -15.77 -5.79 -6.05
C ALA A 87 -15.11 -4.54 -5.46
N GLN A 88 -14.35 -4.70 -4.38
CA GLN A 88 -13.67 -3.61 -3.68
C GLN A 88 -12.18 -3.49 -4.06
N CYS A 89 -11.69 -4.31 -5.01
CA CYS A 89 -10.27 -4.38 -5.37
C CYS A 89 -9.36 -4.55 -4.14
N VAL A 90 -9.78 -5.37 -3.18
CA VAL A 90 -9.01 -5.68 -1.96
C VAL A 90 -8.55 -7.14 -1.94
N ARG A 91 -7.58 -7.43 -1.09
CA ARG A 91 -7.06 -8.78 -0.82
C ARG A 91 -7.39 -9.18 0.62
N ALA A 92 -7.44 -10.48 0.86
CA ALA A 92 -7.55 -11.08 2.19
C ALA A 92 -6.69 -12.35 2.22
N THR A 93 -6.44 -12.87 3.43
CA THR A 93 -5.72 -14.13 3.68
C THR A 93 -6.65 -15.14 4.33
#